data_AF-A0A7R9HES0-F1
#
_entry.id   AF-A0A7R9HES0-F1
#
_cell.length_a   1.000
_cell.length_b   1.000
_cell.length_c   1.000
_cell.angle_alpha   90.00
_cell.angle_beta   90.00
_cell.angle_gamma   90.00
#
_symmetry.space_group_name_H-M   'P 1'
#
loop_
_entity.id
_entity.type
_entity.pdbx_description
1 polymer ?
#
loop_
_entity_poly.entity_id
_entity_poly.type
_entity_poly.pdbx_seq_one_letter_code
_entity_poly.pdbx_strand_id
1 'polypeptide(L)'
;SVFHSEVGGRTLYRLLVRDAGGETEGVLLNETVPPWVVDIVVEKNLPKFIKIPFYLQPHASSGVKSLKKDRLIANDFIQVRKVAEHVYEKVLGAGSECGSVAGPSSPGTDRTDPERQEVGSIAEDKVELLCNDQV
;
A
#
# COMPACT_ATOMS: atom_id res chain seq x y z
N SER A 1 -25.20 17.12 4.19
CA SER A 1 -26.29 16.15 3.90
C SER A 1 -25.69 14.94 3.21
N VAL A 2 -26.25 13.75 3.44
CA VAL A 2 -25.88 12.49 2.78
C VAL A 2 -26.98 12.12 1.79
N PHE A 3 -26.59 11.57 0.64
CA PHE A 3 -27.50 11.12 -0.41
C PHE A 3 -27.16 9.70 -0.83
N HIS A 4 -28.16 8.84 -0.92
CA HIS A 4 -28.08 7.51 -1.51
C HIS A 4 -28.90 7.53 -2.80
N SER A 5 -28.30 7.10 -3.91
CA SER A 5 -28.94 7.10 -5.23
C SER A 5 -28.50 5.90 -6.05
N GLU A 6 -29.34 5.50 -7.00
CA GLU A 6 -28.98 4.54 -8.02
C GLU A 6 -28.01 5.17 -9.05
N VAL A 7 -27.27 4.33 -9.78
CA VAL A 7 -26.34 4.75 -10.84
C VAL A 7 -27.06 5.56 -11.94
N GLY A 8 -28.37 5.35 -12.13
CA GLY A 8 -29.21 6.10 -13.06
C GLY A 8 -29.72 7.46 -12.56
N GLY A 9 -29.29 7.92 -11.38
CA GLY A 9 -29.63 9.25 -10.83
C GLY A 9 -30.93 9.31 -10.02
N ARG A 10 -31.67 8.21 -9.89
CA ARG A 10 -32.82 8.13 -8.98
C ARG A 10 -32.35 8.20 -7.53
N THR A 11 -32.82 9.19 -6.78
CA THR A 11 -32.52 9.30 -5.34
C THR A 11 -33.33 8.26 -4.56
N LEU A 12 -32.65 7.49 -3.72
CA LEU A 12 -33.25 6.52 -2.81
C LEU A 12 -33.52 7.17 -1.46
N TYR A 13 -32.53 7.88 -0.91
CA TYR A 13 -32.67 8.49 0.41
C TYR A 13 -31.77 9.70 0.62
N ARG A 14 -32.26 10.71 1.35
CA ARG A 14 -31.52 11.93 1.70
C ARG A 14 -31.75 12.26 3.17
N LEU A 15 -30.67 12.49 3.91
CA LEU A 15 -30.72 12.91 5.31
C LEU A 15 -29.59 13.89 5.65
N LEU A 16 -29.67 14.55 6.80
CA LEU A 16 -28.51 15.22 7.39
C LEU A 16 -27.69 14.22 8.19
N VAL A 17 -26.37 14.40 8.23
CA VAL A 17 -25.46 13.49 8.95
C VAL A 17 -25.84 13.37 10.42
N ARG A 18 -26.24 14.49 11.04
CA ARG A 18 -26.64 14.54 12.46
C ARG A 18 -27.91 13.75 12.77
N ASP A 19 -28.75 13.49 11.77
CA ASP A 19 -30.03 12.79 11.94
C ASP A 19 -29.86 11.26 11.76
N ALA A 20 -28.68 10.78 11.33
CA ALA A 20 -28.42 9.37 11.04
C ALA A 20 -28.51 8.43 12.26
N GLY A 21 -28.56 8.97 13.48
CA GLY A 21 -28.75 8.20 14.71
C GLY A 21 -30.23 8.05 15.14
N GLY A 22 -31.17 8.66 14.41
CA GLY A 22 -32.60 8.52 14.68
C GLY A 22 -33.11 7.12 14.31
N GLU A 23 -34.15 6.66 15.02
CA GLU A 23 -34.72 5.32 14.84
C GLU A 23 -35.30 5.12 13.42
N THR A 24 -36.01 6.14 12.91
CA THR A 24 -36.61 6.09 11.56
C THR A 24 -35.54 6.13 10.48
N GLU A 25 -34.54 6.99 10.66
CA GLU A 25 -33.40 7.13 9.75
C GLU A 25 -32.55 5.87 9.74
N GLY A 26 -32.38 5.20 10.89
CA GLY A 26 -31.66 3.94 11.01
C GLY A 26 -32.30 2.81 10.23
N VAL A 27 -33.64 2.69 10.26
CA VAL A 27 -34.36 1.69 9.43
C VAL A 27 -34.15 1.98 7.94
N LEU A 28 -34.33 3.22 7.51
CA LEU A 28 -34.16 3.61 6.10
C LEU A 28 -32.70 3.44 5.63
N LEU A 29 -31.72 3.70 6.48
CA LEU A 29 -30.31 3.44 6.18
C LEU A 29 -30.04 1.94 6.02
N ASN A 30 -30.60 1.08 6.88
CA ASN A 30 -30.45 -0.37 6.73
C ASN A 30 -31.01 -0.89 5.40
N GLU A 31 -32.08 -0.28 4.88
CA GLU A 31 -32.69 -0.69 3.60
C GLU A 31 -31.98 -0.09 2.37
N THR A 32 -31.36 1.10 2.51
CA THR A 32 -30.83 1.86 1.36
C THR A 32 -29.32 1.84 1.24
N VAL A 33 -28.59 1.55 2.31
CA VAL A 33 -27.12 1.50 2.30
C VAL A 33 -26.67 0.20 1.64
N PRO A 34 -25.90 0.27 0.54
CA PRO A 34 -25.40 -0.93 -0.13
C PRO A 34 -24.45 -1.74 0.78
N PRO A 35 -24.39 -3.08 0.60
CA PRO A 35 -23.52 -3.94 1.42
C PRO A 35 -22.05 -3.50 1.45
N TRP A 36 -21.48 -3.06 0.33
CA TRP A 36 -20.08 -2.61 0.27
C TRP A 36 -19.77 -1.42 1.20
N VAL A 37 -20.76 -0.59 1.53
CA VAL A 37 -20.62 0.50 2.51
C VAL A 37 -20.68 -0.06 3.93
N VAL A 38 -21.59 -1.00 4.18
CA VAL A 38 -21.76 -1.66 5.48
C VAL A 38 -20.48 -2.39 5.88
N ASP A 39 -19.88 -3.16 4.95
CA ASP A 39 -18.63 -3.87 5.16
C ASP A 39 -17.53 -2.95 5.71
N ILE A 40 -17.41 -1.73 5.16
CA ILE A 40 -16.36 -0.78 5.55
C ILE A 40 -16.73 -0.03 6.83
N VAL A 41 -17.95 0.52 6.90
CA VAL A 41 -18.33 1.47 7.96
C VAL A 41 -18.75 0.75 9.24
N VAL A 42 -19.47 -0.37 9.13
CA VAL A 42 -20.01 -1.13 10.26
C VAL A 42 -19.06 -2.27 10.62
N GLU A 43 -18.71 -3.13 9.64
CA GLU A 43 -17.90 -4.32 9.91
C GLU A 43 -16.40 -4.03 10.01
N LYS A 44 -15.97 -2.81 9.66
CA LYS A 44 -14.57 -2.39 9.63
C LYS A 44 -13.69 -3.29 8.74
N ASN A 45 -14.30 -3.93 7.74
CA ASN A 45 -13.61 -4.70 6.71
C ASN A 45 -12.94 -3.72 5.73
N LEU A 46 -11.73 -3.28 6.09
CA LEU A 46 -10.96 -2.33 5.28
C LEU A 46 -10.68 -2.93 3.89
N PRO A 47 -10.75 -2.12 2.81
CA PRO A 47 -10.39 -2.56 1.48
C PRO A 47 -8.99 -3.17 1.46
N LYS A 48 -8.83 -4.24 0.68
CA LYS A 48 -7.51 -4.87 0.51
C LYS A 48 -6.59 -3.91 -0.22
N PHE A 49 -5.36 -3.84 0.25
CA PHE A 49 -4.26 -3.18 -0.42
C PHE A 49 -4.14 -3.62 -1.88
N ILE A 50 -4.11 -2.65 -2.81
CA ILE A 50 -3.87 -2.92 -4.22
C ILE A 50 -2.42 -3.37 -4.37
N LYS A 51 -2.20 -4.43 -5.17
CA LYS A 51 -0.87 -4.92 -5.48
C LYS A 51 -0.52 -4.57 -6.92
N ILE A 52 0.62 -3.91 -7.10
CA ILE A 52 1.15 -3.56 -8.42
C ILE A 52 2.32 -4.49 -8.76
N PRO A 53 2.29 -5.14 -9.95
CA PRO A 53 3.46 -5.81 -10.48
C PRO A 53 4.39 -4.78 -11.13
N PHE A 54 5.70 -4.89 -10.88
CA PHE A 54 6.73 -4.08 -11.52
C PHE A 54 7.98 -4.92 -11.80
N TYR A 55 8.92 -4.37 -12.56
CA TYR A 55 10.17 -5.04 -12.87
C TYR A 55 11.35 -4.23 -12.36
N LEU A 56 12.33 -4.91 -11.78
CA LEU A 56 13.64 -4.35 -11.51
C LEU A 56 14.68 -4.93 -12.45
N GLN A 57 15.55 -4.08 -12.95
CA GLN A 57 16.68 -4.43 -13.79
C GLN A 57 17.84 -3.47 -13.47
N PRO A 58 19.10 -3.92 -13.50
CA PRO A 58 20.21 -3.00 -13.39
C PRO A 58 20.22 -2.02 -14.54
N HIS A 59 20.59 -0.78 -14.26
CA HIS A 59 20.82 0.21 -15.29
C HIS A 59 22.11 -0.10 -16.04
N ALA A 60 22.16 0.17 -17.34
CA ALA A 60 23.31 -0.17 -18.19
C ALA A 60 24.63 0.49 -17.72
N SER A 61 24.55 1.67 -17.08
CA SER A 61 25.73 2.36 -16.50
C SER A 61 26.22 1.76 -15.19
N SER A 62 25.41 0.94 -14.51
CA SER A 62 25.72 0.42 -13.17
C SER A 62 26.86 -0.61 -13.19
N GLY A 63 27.18 -1.20 -14.35
CA GLY A 63 28.22 -2.25 -14.47
C GLY A 63 27.85 -3.58 -13.80
N VAL A 64 26.71 -3.64 -13.09
CA VAL A 64 26.15 -4.84 -12.48
C VAL A 64 25.62 -5.76 -13.57
N LYS A 65 26.28 -6.90 -13.76
CA LYS A 65 25.83 -7.95 -14.66
C LYS A 65 24.62 -8.65 -14.02
N SER A 66 23.39 -8.27 -14.37
CA SER A 66 22.22 -9.07 -13.99
C SER A 66 22.08 -10.30 -14.88
N LEU A 67 21.69 -11.41 -14.26
CA LEU A 67 21.34 -12.67 -14.91
C LEU A 67 19.83 -12.84 -15.15
N LYS A 68 18.94 -11.92 -14.70
CA LYS A 68 17.48 -11.99 -14.93
C LYS A 68 16.76 -10.68 -14.56
N LYS A 69 15.71 -10.35 -15.33
CA LYS A 69 14.77 -9.25 -15.05
C LYS A 69 13.79 -9.73 -13.97
N ASP A 70 13.86 -9.14 -12.78
CA ASP A 70 13.08 -9.60 -11.63
C ASP A 70 11.70 -8.96 -11.63
N ARG A 71 10.67 -9.79 -11.74
CA ARG A 71 9.27 -9.36 -11.60
C ARG A 71 8.89 -9.36 -10.13
N LEU A 72 8.67 -8.18 -9.58
CA LEU A 72 8.24 -7.99 -8.20
C LEU A 72 6.76 -7.60 -8.15
N ILE A 73 6.13 -7.89 -7.01
CA ILE A 73 4.75 -7.49 -6.73
C ILE A 73 4.74 -6.88 -5.33
N ALA A 74 4.32 -5.63 -5.21
CA ALA A 74 4.24 -4.92 -3.94
C ALA A 74 2.92 -4.15 -3.83
N ASN A 75 2.66 -3.57 -2.65
CA ASN A 75 1.54 -2.65 -2.48
C ASN A 75 1.74 -1.37 -3.32
N ASP A 76 0.65 -0.74 -3.77
CA ASP A 76 0.65 0.52 -4.52
C ASP A 76 1.27 1.71 -3.75
N PHE A 77 1.31 1.67 -2.42
CA PHE A 77 2.03 2.63 -1.57
C PHE A 77 3.42 2.15 -1.15
N ILE A 78 4.04 1.22 -1.90
CA ILE A 78 5.43 0.83 -1.62
C ILE A 78 6.35 2.06 -1.68
N GLN A 79 7.13 2.26 -0.63
CA GLN A 79 8.09 3.36 -0.56
C GLN A 79 9.32 3.05 -1.42
N VAL A 80 9.81 4.07 -2.14
CA VAL A 80 11.03 3.97 -2.97
C VAL A 80 12.23 3.49 -2.14
N ARG A 81 12.36 3.96 -0.89
CA ARG A 81 13.38 3.49 0.06
C ARG A 81 13.40 1.97 0.23
N LYS A 82 12.22 1.33 0.37
CA LYS A 82 12.14 -0.15 0.51
C LYS A 82 12.59 -0.88 -0.75
N VAL A 83 12.40 -0.26 -1.92
CA VAL A 83 12.91 -0.80 -3.18
C VAL A 83 14.43 -0.66 -3.23
N ALA A 84 14.98 0.47 -2.78
CA ALA A 84 16.41 0.69 -2.69
C ALA A 84 17.10 -0.28 -1.72
N GLU A 85 16.53 -0.46 -0.52
CA GLU A 85 16.97 -1.47 0.47
C GLU A 85 16.99 -2.88 -0.16
N HIS A 86 15.92 -3.26 -0.88
CA HIS A 86 15.86 -4.55 -1.56
C HIS A 86 17.00 -4.73 -2.58
N VAL A 87 17.29 -3.70 -3.38
CA VAL A 87 18.40 -3.73 -4.35
C VAL A 87 19.74 -3.85 -3.62
N TYR A 88 19.94 -3.06 -2.56
CA TYR A 88 21.16 -3.07 -1.77
C TYR A 88 21.44 -4.44 -1.14
N GLU A 89 20.44 -5.05 -0.51
CA GLU A 89 20.58 -6.34 0.17
C GLU A 89 20.68 -7.51 -0.82
N LYS A 90 19.75 -7.58 -1.79
CA LYS A 90 19.55 -8.79 -2.60
C LYS A 90 20.22 -8.76 -3.96
N VAL A 91 20.43 -7.58 -4.54
CA VAL A 91 21.05 -7.45 -5.88
C VAL A 91 22.54 -7.16 -5.75
N LEU A 92 22.93 -6.28 -4.81
CA LEU A 92 24.34 -5.96 -4.56
C LEU A 92 24.99 -6.89 -3.54
N GLY A 93 24.21 -7.72 -2.84
CA GLY A 93 24.72 -8.73 -1.91
C GLY A 93 25.32 -8.16 -0.62
N ALA A 94 25.05 -6.89 -0.30
CA ALA A 94 25.64 -6.20 0.84
C ALA A 94 25.00 -6.59 2.20
N GLY A 95 24.02 -7.49 2.21
CA GLY A 95 23.32 -7.95 3.42
C GLY A 95 23.31 -9.47 3.64
N SER A 96 24.19 -10.23 2.97
CA SER A 96 24.18 -11.71 3.05
C SER A 96 24.84 -12.26 4.32
N GLU A 97 24.39 -11.82 5.50
CA GLU A 97 24.64 -12.53 6.76
C GLU A 97 23.48 -12.55 7.78
N CYS A 98 22.30 -11.98 7.50
CA CYS A 98 21.15 -12.15 8.39
C CYS A 98 19.91 -12.67 7.68
N GLY A 99 19.65 -13.97 7.82
CA GLY A 99 18.36 -14.55 7.48
C GLY A 99 17.26 -14.00 8.37
N SER A 100 16.22 -13.42 7.79
CA SER A 100 14.96 -13.22 8.52
C SER A 100 13.77 -13.47 7.63
N VAL A 101 13.02 -14.49 8.05
CA VAL A 101 11.73 -14.92 7.54
C VAL A 101 10.74 -13.76 7.49
N ALA A 102 10.15 -13.54 6.32
CA ALA A 102 9.05 -12.60 6.14
C ALA A 102 7.79 -13.15 6.84
N GLY A 103 7.54 -12.69 8.06
CA GLY A 103 6.23 -12.78 8.72
C GLY A 103 5.32 -11.62 8.27
N PRO A 104 3.98 -11.81 8.27
CA PRO A 104 3.06 -10.75 7.91
C PRO A 104 3.11 -9.64 8.97
N SER A 105 3.52 -8.44 8.58
CA SER A 105 3.50 -7.26 9.45
C SER A 105 2.09 -6.67 9.48
N SER A 106 1.45 -6.74 10.65
CA SER A 106 0.27 -5.94 10.99
C SER A 106 0.61 -4.44 10.91
N PRO A 107 -0.35 -3.57 10.55
CA PRO A 107 -0.12 -2.14 10.51
C PRO A 107 -0.21 -1.56 11.93
N GLY A 108 0.85 -0.89 12.37
CA GLY A 108 0.80 -0.06 13.58
C GLY A 108 1.82 -0.42 14.65
N THR A 109 3.11 -0.26 14.37
CA THR A 109 4.05 0.32 15.34
C THR A 109 5.25 0.83 14.56
N ASP A 110 5.37 2.15 14.42
CA ASP A 110 6.59 2.80 13.97
C ASP A 110 7.58 2.76 15.15
N ARG A 111 8.21 1.59 15.33
CA ARG A 111 9.42 1.47 16.15
C ARG A 111 10.57 1.65 15.18
N THR A 112 11.09 2.87 15.12
CA THR A 112 12.36 3.19 14.49
C THR A 112 13.45 2.44 15.24
N ASP A 113 13.72 1.22 14.79
CA ASP A 113 14.90 0.48 15.17
C ASP A 113 16.11 1.20 14.54
N PRO A 114 17.05 1.71 15.35
CA PRO A 114 18.14 2.55 14.85
C PRO A 114 18.98 1.82 13.78
N GLU A 115 19.11 0.51 13.87
CA GLU A 115 19.86 -0.32 12.91
C GLU A 115 19.18 -0.35 11.54
N ARG A 116 17.84 -0.46 11.50
CA ARG A 116 17.08 -0.45 10.24
C ARG A 116 17.08 0.92 9.56
N GLN A 117 17.08 1.99 10.35
CA GLN A 117 17.15 3.34 9.80
C GLN A 117 18.53 3.66 9.24
N GLU A 118 19.59 3.10 9.84
CA GLU A 118 20.95 3.17 9.33
C GLU A 118 21.09 2.41 8.00
N VAL A 119 20.57 1.18 7.89
CA VAL A 119 20.56 0.41 6.63
C VAL A 119 19.81 1.14 5.53
N GLY A 120 18.64 1.72 5.84
CA GLY A 120 17.89 2.54 4.89
C GLY A 120 18.70 3.74 4.37
N SER A 121 19.42 4.42 5.26
CA SER A 121 20.29 5.56 4.90
C SER A 121 21.46 5.12 4.02
N ILE A 122 22.12 4.00 4.36
CA ILE A 122 23.22 3.44 3.58
C ILE A 122 22.75 3.01 2.18
N ALA A 123 21.57 2.39 2.10
CA ALA A 123 20.99 1.98 0.82
C ALA A 123 20.67 3.20 -0.07
N GLU A 124 20.11 4.27 0.51
CA GLU A 124 19.84 5.53 -0.20
C GLU A 124 21.13 6.19 -0.73
N ASP A 125 22.25 6.08 -0.02
CA ASP A 125 23.56 6.59 -0.47
C ASP A 125 24.24 5.70 -1.54
N LYS A 126 23.82 4.44 -1.67
CA LYS A 126 24.49 3.42 -2.51
C LYS A 126 23.68 3.00 -3.73
N VAL A 127 22.37 3.25 -3.72
CA VAL A 127 21.44 2.81 -4.76
C VAL A 127 20.73 4.01 -5.35
N GLU A 128 20.83 4.14 -6.67
CA GLU A 128 20.02 5.05 -7.46
C GLU A 128 18.95 4.26 -8.20
N LEU A 129 17.69 4.71 -8.11
CA LEU A 129 16.56 4.10 -8.80
C LEU A 129 16.12 5.02 -9.94
N LEU A 130 15.85 4.43 -11.10
CA LEU A 130 15.35 5.17 -12.26
C LEU A 130 14.07 4.54 -12.79
N CYS A 131 13.13 5.39 -13.22
CA CYS A 131 11.92 5.01 -13.94
C CYS A 131 11.82 5.86 -15.21
N ASN A 132 11.87 5.23 -16.39
CA ASN A 132 11.91 5.91 -17.69
C ASN A 132 13.02 6.98 -17.75
N ASP A 133 14.23 6.62 -17.32
CA ASP A 133 15.42 7.47 -17.27
C ASP A 133 15.30 8.73 -16.37
N GLN A 134 14.30 8.77 -15.50
CA GLN A 134 14.15 9.79 -14.46
C GLN A 134 14.45 9.19 -13.08
N VAL A 135 15.14 9.96 -12.24
CA VAL A 135 15.43 9.65 -10.84
C VAL A 135 14.20 9.88 -9.96
#